data_AF-A0A2H0JWY3-F1
#
_entry.id   AF-A0A2H0JWY3-F1
#
_cell.length_a   1.000
_cell.length_b   1.000
_cell.length_c   1.000
_cell.angle_alpha   90.00
_cell.angle_beta   90.00
_cell.angle_gamma   90.00
#
_symmetry.space_group_name_H-M   'P 1'
#
loop_
_entity.id
_entity.type
_entity.pdbx_description
1 polymer ?
#
loop_
_entity_poly.entity_id
_entity_poly.type
_entity_poly.pdbx_seq_one_letter_code
_entity_poly.pdbx_strand_id
1 'polypeptide(L)'
;TAVNDAPSFTAGPDVDVLEDAGAQTVAAWATNISAGPADEAAQQLTFNVSVPQAGQALFAALPAVDAGSGDLTFTPAANANGQATVTVSLSDDGGTANGGVDTSADQTFTITITA
;
A
#
# COMPACT_ATOMS: atom_id res chain seq x y z
N THR A 1 7.15 -22.88 19.92
CA THR A 1 6.79 -21.50 19.57
C THR A 1 6.20 -21.54 18.19
N ALA A 2 5.15 -20.78 17.91
CA ALA A 2 4.72 -20.58 16.53
C ALA A 2 5.88 -19.93 15.75
N VAL A 3 6.02 -20.26 14.47
CA VAL A 3 6.93 -19.60 13.53
C VAL A 3 6.08 -18.59 12.80
N ASN A 4 6.58 -17.36 12.64
CA ASN A 4 5.82 -16.29 12.00
C ASN A 4 5.45 -16.64 10.55
N ASP A 5 4.17 -16.58 10.19
CA ASP A 5 3.68 -16.69 8.83
C ASP A 5 3.57 -15.32 8.14
N ALA A 6 3.72 -15.29 6.81
CA ALA A 6 3.67 -14.03 6.07
C ALA A 6 2.29 -13.38 6.12
N PRO A 7 2.22 -12.04 6.26
CA PRO A 7 0.96 -11.33 6.22
C PRO A 7 0.46 -11.25 4.77
N SER A 8 -0.82 -10.96 4.58
CA SER A 8 -1.42 -10.91 3.25
C SER A 8 -2.52 -9.85 3.12
N PHE A 9 -2.75 -9.44 1.88
CA PHE A 9 -3.83 -8.55 1.47
C PHE A 9 -4.14 -8.75 -0.01
N THR A 10 -5.30 -8.27 -0.46
CA THR A 10 -5.68 -8.15 -1.87
C THR A 10 -5.61 -6.67 -2.25
N ALA A 11 -4.71 -6.32 -3.18
CA ALA A 11 -4.63 -4.96 -3.71
C ALA A 11 -5.87 -4.61 -4.53
N GLY A 12 -6.22 -3.32 -4.52
CA GLY A 12 -7.27 -2.76 -5.36
C GLY A 12 -6.80 -2.52 -6.80
N PRO A 13 -7.70 -2.02 -7.67
CA PRO A 13 -7.37 -1.74 -9.06
C PRO A 13 -6.46 -0.51 -9.21
N ASP A 14 -6.02 -0.27 -10.44
CA ASP A 14 -5.43 1.00 -10.88
C ASP A 14 -6.38 2.18 -10.61
N VAL A 15 -5.79 3.37 -10.45
CA VAL A 15 -6.53 4.60 -10.08
C VAL A 15 -6.28 5.70 -11.11
N ASP A 16 -7.34 6.35 -11.56
CA ASP A 16 -7.29 7.51 -12.45
C ASP A 16 -7.90 8.73 -11.75
N VAL A 17 -7.17 9.86 -11.73
CA VAL A 17 -7.65 11.13 -11.16
C VAL A 17 -7.22 12.33 -12.00
N LEU A 18 -7.91 13.47 -11.82
CA LEU A 18 -7.51 14.75 -12.41
C LEU A 18 -6.36 15.37 -11.60
N GLU A 19 -5.46 16.10 -12.26
CA GLU A 19 -4.31 16.77 -11.61
C GLU A 19 -4.71 17.80 -10.54
N ASP A 20 -5.90 18.38 -10.67
CA ASP A 20 -6.45 19.34 -9.71
C ASP A 20 -7.42 18.70 -8.69
N ALA A 21 -7.58 17.38 -8.72
CA ALA A 21 -8.36 16.66 -7.73
C ALA A 21 -7.51 16.57 -6.46
N GLY A 22 -7.62 17.54 -5.53
CA GLY A 22 -6.80 17.70 -4.32
C GLY A 22 -6.51 16.44 -3.49
N ALA A 23 -6.89 16.39 -2.21
CA ALA A 23 -6.62 15.17 -1.42
C ALA A 23 -7.53 14.03 -1.90
N GLN A 24 -6.94 12.87 -2.22
CA GLN A 24 -7.64 11.69 -2.68
C GLN A 24 -7.72 10.64 -1.58
N THR A 25 -8.85 9.94 -1.53
CA THR A 25 -9.08 8.77 -0.69
C THR A 25 -9.85 7.74 -1.51
N VAL A 26 -9.21 6.62 -1.82
CA VAL A 26 -9.84 5.46 -2.45
C VAL A 26 -10.18 4.48 -1.35
N ALA A 27 -11.45 4.48 -0.96
CA ALA A 27 -11.93 3.70 0.18
C ALA A 27 -11.81 2.19 -0.07
N ALA A 28 -11.36 1.44 0.93
CA ALA A 28 -11.21 -0.01 0.89
C ALA A 28 -10.43 -0.50 -0.35
N TRP A 29 -9.36 0.22 -0.72
CA TRP A 29 -8.50 -0.15 -1.83
C TRP A 29 -7.79 -1.49 -1.54
N ALA A 30 -7.18 -1.63 -0.36
CA ALA A 30 -6.68 -2.91 0.11
C ALA A 30 -7.78 -3.65 0.87
N THR A 31 -8.00 -4.93 0.54
CA THR A 31 -8.99 -5.80 1.19
C THR A 31 -8.34 -7.10 1.65
N ASN A 32 -9.07 -7.92 2.41
CA ASN A 32 -8.57 -9.19 2.96
C ASN A 32 -7.23 -9.04 3.70
N ILE A 33 -7.06 -7.94 4.44
CA ILE A 33 -5.85 -7.65 5.22
C ILE A 33 -5.79 -8.63 6.39
N SER A 34 -4.70 -9.39 6.49
CA SER A 34 -4.52 -10.45 7.47
C SER A 34 -3.08 -10.49 7.96
N ALA A 35 -2.89 -10.59 9.27
CA ALA A 35 -1.57 -10.84 9.87
C ALA A 35 -1.07 -12.25 9.60
N GLY A 36 -1.98 -13.23 9.52
CA GLY A 36 -1.63 -14.63 9.36
C GLY A 36 -2.71 -15.52 9.97
N PRO A 37 -2.38 -16.76 10.36
CA PRO A 37 -3.26 -17.62 11.13
C PRO A 37 -3.71 -17.01 12.48
N ALA A 38 -4.65 -17.67 13.14
CA ALA A 38 -5.33 -17.12 14.32
C ALA A 38 -4.40 -16.86 15.52
N ASP A 39 -3.28 -17.57 15.61
CA ASP A 39 -2.25 -17.37 16.64
C ASP A 39 -1.39 -16.11 16.42
N GLU A 40 -1.52 -15.45 15.26
CA GLU A 40 -0.80 -14.24 14.88
C GLU A 40 -1.72 -13.01 14.78
N ALA A 41 -3.02 -13.18 15.04
CA ALA A 41 -4.04 -12.13 14.87
C ALA A 41 -3.81 -10.85 15.71
N ALA A 42 -2.89 -10.87 16.68
CA ALA A 42 -2.53 -9.72 17.51
C ALA A 42 -1.31 -8.93 17.00
N GLN A 43 -0.61 -9.44 15.98
CA GLN A 43 0.53 -8.75 15.37
C GLN A 43 0.10 -7.45 14.69
N GLN A 44 0.99 -6.45 14.71
CA GLN A 44 0.72 -5.13 14.17
C GLN A 44 1.12 -5.06 12.71
N LEU A 45 0.21 -4.59 11.86
CA LEU A 45 0.42 -4.53 10.42
C LEU A 45 0.81 -3.13 9.95
N THR A 46 1.75 -3.09 9.01
CA THR A 46 2.24 -1.86 8.37
C THR A 46 2.32 -2.05 6.86
N PHE A 47 1.68 -1.17 6.10
CA PHE A 47 1.87 -1.13 4.65
C PHE A 47 3.16 -0.40 4.29
N ASN A 48 4.00 -1.05 3.48
CA ASN A 48 5.16 -0.44 2.84
C ASN A 48 4.75 0.00 1.44
N VAL A 49 4.70 1.31 1.20
CA VAL A 49 4.33 1.87 -0.10
C VAL A 49 5.53 2.59 -0.69
N SER A 50 5.86 2.30 -1.95
CA SER A 50 6.97 2.93 -2.65
C SER A 50 6.58 3.39 -4.04
N VAL A 51 7.09 4.56 -4.42
CA VAL A 51 6.94 5.15 -5.75
C VAL A 51 8.35 5.42 -6.31
N PRO A 52 8.69 4.96 -7.54
CA PRO A 52 9.97 5.26 -8.16
C PRO A 52 10.23 6.77 -8.22
N GLN A 53 11.50 7.18 -8.07
CA GLN A 53 11.89 8.59 -8.04
C GLN A 53 11.31 9.42 -9.19
N ALA A 54 11.23 8.84 -10.39
CA ALA A 54 10.68 9.50 -11.58
C ALA A 54 9.18 9.81 -11.48
N GLY A 55 8.42 9.06 -10.68
CA GLY A 55 6.97 9.25 -10.48
C GLY A 55 6.60 10.08 -9.25
N GLN A 56 7.53 10.31 -8.31
CA GLN A 56 7.24 11.04 -7.07
C GLN A 56 6.83 12.49 -7.31
N ALA A 57 7.34 13.12 -8.37
CA ALA A 57 7.01 14.51 -8.72
C ALA A 57 5.54 14.70 -9.14
N LEU A 58 4.79 13.61 -9.38
CA LEU A 58 3.36 13.66 -9.66
C LEU A 58 2.52 13.90 -8.39
N PHE A 59 3.10 13.86 -7.20
CA PHE A 59 2.39 13.91 -5.93
C PHE A 59 2.87 15.04 -5.03
N ALA A 60 1.93 15.82 -4.50
CA ALA A 60 2.17 16.71 -3.37
C ALA A 60 2.20 15.95 -2.04
N ALA A 61 1.47 14.84 -1.95
CA ALA A 61 1.56 13.86 -0.87
C ALA A 61 1.61 12.45 -1.48
N LEU A 62 2.66 11.70 -1.15
CA LEU A 62 2.90 10.37 -1.71
C LEU A 62 1.77 9.38 -1.32
N PRO A 63 1.53 8.36 -2.16
CA PRO A 63 0.63 7.27 -1.83
C PRO A 63 0.94 6.58 -0.50
N ALA A 64 -0.09 6.36 0.31
CA ALA A 64 -0.04 5.60 1.55
C ALA A 64 -1.33 4.77 1.71
N VAL A 65 -1.24 3.61 2.36
CA VAL A 65 -2.38 2.73 2.64
C VAL A 65 -2.54 2.56 4.14
N ASP A 66 -3.75 2.78 4.66
CA ASP A 66 -4.08 2.54 6.06
C ASP A 66 -4.28 1.05 6.33
N ALA A 67 -3.58 0.49 7.33
CA ALA A 67 -3.64 -0.94 7.64
C ALA A 67 -4.95 -1.38 8.30
N GLY A 68 -5.71 -0.44 8.90
CA GLY A 68 -6.98 -0.73 9.59
C GLY A 68 -8.18 -0.65 8.66
N SER A 69 -8.25 0.38 7.80
CA SER A 69 -9.36 0.56 6.86
C SER A 69 -9.07 0.02 5.45
N GLY A 70 -7.80 -0.12 5.07
CA GLY A 70 -7.39 -0.44 3.71
C GLY A 70 -7.50 0.72 2.73
N ASP A 71 -7.71 1.94 3.22
CA ASP A 71 -7.88 3.12 2.36
C ASP A 71 -6.54 3.56 1.77
N LEU A 72 -6.51 3.76 0.44
CA LEU A 72 -5.40 4.38 -0.25
C LEU A 72 -5.58 5.90 -0.26
N THR A 73 -4.56 6.64 0.16
CA THR A 73 -4.55 8.10 0.19
C THR A 73 -3.35 8.65 -0.58
N PHE A 74 -3.55 9.78 -1.27
CA PHE A 74 -2.49 10.53 -1.96
C PHE A 74 -3.00 11.94 -2.29
N THR A 75 -2.14 12.81 -2.79
CA THR A 75 -2.55 14.13 -3.32
C THR A 75 -1.74 14.40 -4.58
N PRO A 76 -2.37 14.52 -5.76
CA PRO A 76 -1.69 14.96 -6.98
C PRO A 76 -0.99 16.32 -6.78
N ALA A 77 0.16 16.51 -7.43
CA ALA A 77 0.82 17.80 -7.51
C ALA A 77 0.11 18.68 -8.54
N ALA A 78 -0.03 19.97 -8.24
CA ALA A 78 -0.68 20.91 -9.16
C ALA A 78 0.07 21.03 -10.49
N ASN A 79 -0.66 20.99 -11.61
CA ASN A 79 -0.12 21.04 -12.97
C ASN A 79 0.87 19.90 -13.29
N ALA A 80 0.76 18.76 -12.61
CA ALA A 80 1.55 17.57 -12.88
C ALA A 80 0.65 16.45 -13.38
N ASN A 81 0.92 15.97 -14.59
CA ASN A 81 0.18 14.88 -15.22
C ASN A 81 1.14 13.77 -15.68
N GLY A 82 0.67 12.54 -15.69
CA GLY A 82 1.47 11.36 -16.03
C GLY A 82 0.96 10.10 -15.34
N GLN A 83 1.81 9.07 -15.31
CA GLN A 83 1.51 7.81 -14.63
C GLN A 83 2.66 7.43 -13.71
N ALA A 84 2.33 7.00 -12.49
CA ALA A 84 3.28 6.39 -11.55
C ALA A 84 2.90 4.94 -11.30
N THR A 85 3.87 4.03 -11.41
CA THR A 85 3.76 2.67 -10.86
C THR A 85 4.06 2.73 -9.37
N VAL A 86 3.17 2.17 -8.56
CA VAL A 86 3.29 2.10 -7.10
C VAL A 86 3.46 0.64 -6.70
N THR A 87 4.43 0.36 -5.82
CA THR A 87 4.64 -0.96 -5.23
C THR A 87 4.20 -0.95 -3.78
N VAL A 88 3.42 -1.95 -3.38
CA VAL A 88 2.87 -2.12 -2.04
C VAL A 88 3.19 -3.52 -1.52
N SER A 89 3.70 -3.60 -0.29
CA SER A 89 3.75 -4.83 0.50
C SER A 89 3.22 -4.58 1.91
N LEU A 90 2.87 -5.65 2.62
CA LEU A 90 2.40 -5.60 4.00
C LEU A 90 3.45 -6.26 4.89
N SER A 91 3.77 -5.66 6.03
CA SER A 91 4.61 -6.26 7.06
C SER A 91 3.85 -6.41 8.37
N ASP A 92 4.20 -7.44 9.14
CA ASP A 92 3.82 -7.62 10.54
C ASP A 92 5.03 -7.43 11.49
N ASP A 93 4.81 -7.57 12.80
CA ASP A 93 5.85 -7.49 13.83
C ASP A 93 6.21 -8.84 14.49
N GLY A 94 5.89 -9.97 13.84
CA GLY A 94 6.08 -11.32 14.35
C GLY A 94 7.53 -11.83 14.37
N GLY A 95 8.40 -11.27 13.52
CA GLY A 95 9.84 -11.54 13.52
C GLY A 95 10.29 -12.71 12.64
N THR A 96 11.40 -12.54 11.92
CA THR A 96 11.97 -13.55 10.98
C THR A 96 12.71 -14.75 11.62
N ALA A 97 12.65 -14.91 12.94
CA ALA A 97 13.39 -15.97 13.62
C ALA A 97 12.90 -17.37 13.24
N ASN A 98 13.80 -18.35 13.17
CA ASN A 98 13.48 -19.75 12.84
C ASN A 98 12.81 -19.95 11.46
N GLY A 99 13.03 -19.03 10.52
CA GLY A 99 12.41 -19.07 9.19
C GLY A 99 11.06 -18.37 9.11
N GLY A 100 10.72 -17.54 10.10
CA GLY A 100 9.56 -16.65 10.03
C GLY A 100 9.65 -15.65 8.88
N VAL A 101 8.50 -15.20 8.40
CA VAL A 101 8.40 -14.26 7.27
C VAL A 101 7.50 -13.10 7.67
N ASP A 102 8.06 -11.90 7.81
CA ASP A 102 7.31 -10.75 8.34
C ASP A 102 6.76 -9.84 7.24
N THR A 103 6.85 -10.25 5.97
CA THR A 103 6.52 -9.37 4.84
C THR A 103 5.94 -10.16 3.68
N SER A 104 4.83 -9.65 3.14
CA SER A 104 4.14 -10.22 1.98
C SER A 104 4.97 -10.07 0.71
N ALA A 105 4.58 -10.79 -0.35
CA ALA A 105 5.05 -10.46 -1.69
C ALA A 105 4.58 -9.06 -2.12
N ASP A 106 5.37 -8.42 -2.99
CA ASP A 106 5.03 -7.13 -3.59
C ASP A 106 3.82 -7.25 -4.52
N GLN A 107 2.93 -6.26 -4.46
CA GLN A 107 1.87 -6.02 -5.43
C GLN A 107 2.08 -4.65 -6.06
N THR A 108 1.78 -4.52 -7.36
CA THR A 108 1.95 -3.26 -8.10
C THR A 108 0.64 -2.81 -8.72
N PHE A 109 0.41 -1.51 -8.70
CA PHE A 109 -0.68 -0.85 -9.42
C PHE A 109 -0.19 0.49 -9.98
N THR A 110 -1.03 1.15 -10.77
CA THR A 110 -0.73 2.46 -11.34
C THR A 110 -1.69 3.51 -10.83
N ILE A 111 -1.16 4.73 -10.68
CA ILE A 111 -1.94 5.94 -10.51
C ILE A 111 -1.69 6.80 -11.76
N THR A 112 -2.73 7.04 -12.53
CA THR A 112 -2.72 7.97 -13.67
C THR A 112 -3.30 9.30 -13.22
N ILE A 113 -2.55 10.37 -13.43
CA ILE A 113 -2.98 11.74 -13.21
C ILE A 113 -3.13 12.42 -14.57
N THR A 114 -4.35 12.82 -14.89
CA THR A 114 -4.69 13.43 -16.19
C THR A 114 -4.95 14.93 -16.05
N ALA A 115 -4.62 15.68 -17.10
CA ALA A 115 -5.01 17.09 -17.24
C ALA A 115 -6.51 17.25 -17.58
#